data_AF-A0A445APT5-F1
#
_entry.id   AF-A0A445APT5-F1
#
_cell.length_a   1.000
_cell.length_b   1.000
_cell.length_c   1.000
_cell.angle_alpha   90.00
_cell.angle_beta   90.00
_cell.angle_gamma   90.00
#
_symmetry.space_group_name_H-M   'P 1'
#
loop_
_entity.id
_entity.type
_entity.pdbx_description
1 polymer ?
#
loop_
_entity_poly.entity_id
_entity_poly.type
_entity_poly.pdbx_seq_one_letter_code
_entity_poly.pdbx_strand_id
1 'polypeptide(L)'
;MLSAEKASTKGQAWFCTTGLPSDIVVEVDDMTFHLHKFPLMSKSRKLHQLITQQEATHSSVARTQTKDEDDYDEDEIVEEQCHVTFTGFPGGSEAFETAAKFCYGVKIDLSPSNVASLRCAGEFLECGLFELQSYLLLQRVSASLRSVQYVCRSI
;
A
#
# COMPACT_ATOMS: atom_id res chain seq x y z
N MET A 1 -30.36 16.59 -20.65
CA MET A 1 -29.44 17.19 -19.67
C MET A 1 -28.16 16.37 -19.72
N LEU A 2 -27.07 16.97 -20.17
CA LEU A 2 -25.78 16.31 -20.35
C LEU A 2 -25.24 15.93 -18.95
N SER A 3 -25.00 14.64 -18.72
CA SER A 3 -24.15 14.22 -17.61
C SER A 3 -22.78 14.84 -17.84
N ALA A 4 -22.37 15.72 -16.93
CA ALA A 4 -21.01 16.19 -16.87
C ALA A 4 -20.13 14.95 -16.64
N GLU A 5 -19.41 14.54 -17.68
CA GLU A 5 -18.28 13.64 -17.55
C GLU A 5 -17.28 14.36 -16.63
N LYS A 6 -17.22 13.93 -15.38
CA LYS A 6 -16.33 14.50 -14.38
C LYS A 6 -14.92 14.17 -14.85
N ALA A 7 -14.24 15.19 -15.38
CA ALA A 7 -12.86 15.10 -15.83
C ALA A 7 -12.04 14.33 -14.78
N SER A 8 -11.42 13.22 -15.21
CA SER A 8 -10.46 12.48 -14.40
C SER A 8 -9.29 13.41 -14.08
N THR A 9 -9.31 13.99 -12.89
CA THR A 9 -8.17 14.73 -12.33
C THR A 9 -7.04 13.73 -12.14
N LYS A 10 -6.12 13.67 -13.10
CA LYS A 10 -4.92 12.85 -13.00
C LYS A 10 -4.11 13.25 -11.76
N GLY A 11 -4.04 12.31 -10.82
CA GLY A 11 -2.82 11.87 -10.13
C GLY A 11 -2.26 12.82 -9.08
N GLN A 12 -2.78 12.75 -7.85
CA GLN A 12 -1.98 13.18 -6.70
C GLN A 12 -0.87 12.15 -6.48
N ALA A 13 0.37 12.61 -6.34
CA ALA A 13 1.52 11.74 -6.12
C ALA A 13 2.09 11.93 -4.72
N TRP A 14 2.43 10.83 -4.06
CA TRP A 14 3.08 10.79 -2.76
C TRP A 14 4.47 10.22 -2.89
N PHE A 15 5.48 10.95 -2.43
CA PHE A 15 6.89 10.54 -2.52
C PHE A 15 7.45 10.30 -1.14
N CYS A 16 8.07 9.14 -0.96
CA CYS A 16 8.84 8.87 0.25
C CYS A 16 10.17 9.63 0.23
N THR A 17 10.38 10.56 1.16
CA THR A 17 11.58 11.42 1.21
C THR A 17 12.72 10.82 2.03
N THR A 18 13.21 9.64 1.65
CA THR A 18 14.37 8.98 2.29
C THR A 18 15.72 9.46 1.74
N GLY A 19 15.71 10.24 0.65
CA GLY A 19 16.92 10.64 -0.09
C GLY A 19 17.43 9.56 -1.06
N LEU A 20 16.75 8.42 -1.15
CA LEU A 20 17.01 7.36 -2.12
C LEU A 20 15.98 7.41 -3.26
N PRO A 21 16.33 6.95 -4.48
CA PRO A 21 15.35 6.77 -5.54
C PRO A 21 14.32 5.70 -5.15
N SER A 22 13.07 5.91 -5.55
CA SER A 22 12.01 4.91 -5.36
C SER A 22 12.22 3.70 -6.27
N ASP A 23 12.19 2.50 -5.72
CA ASP A 23 12.34 1.23 -6.44
C ASP A 23 10.97 0.57 -6.76
N ILE A 24 9.87 1.15 -6.28
CA ILE A 24 8.49 0.69 -6.54
C ILE A 24 7.50 1.86 -6.64
N VAL A 25 6.56 1.74 -7.57
CA VAL A 25 5.37 2.59 -7.68
C VAL A 25 4.13 1.77 -7.34
N VAL A 26 3.28 2.31 -6.48
CA VAL A 26 1.97 1.74 -6.18
C VAL A 26 0.88 2.73 -6.56
N GLU A 27 -0.05 2.32 -7.42
CA GLU A 27 -1.22 3.11 -7.78
C GLU A 27 -2.44 2.62 -6.98
N VAL A 28 -3.11 3.54 -6.30
CA VAL A 28 -4.33 3.27 -5.55
C VAL A 28 -5.37 4.31 -5.89
N ASP A 29 -6.42 3.87 -6.59
CA ASP A 29 -7.50 4.73 -7.06
C ASP A 29 -6.97 5.96 -7.85
N ASP A 30 -7.00 7.16 -7.28
CA ASP A 30 -6.57 8.43 -7.88
C ASP A 30 -5.19 8.90 -7.43
N MET A 31 -4.47 8.09 -6.64
CA MET A 31 -3.16 8.41 -6.08
C MET A 31 -2.05 7.47 -6.55
N THR A 32 -0.86 8.05 -6.76
CA THR A 32 0.37 7.32 -7.11
C THR A 32 1.39 7.46 -5.99
N PHE A 33 1.93 6.35 -5.51
CA PHE A 33 2.87 6.29 -4.39
C PHE A 33 4.24 5.82 -4.86
N HIS A 34 5.25 6.68 -4.73
CA HIS A 34 6.65 6.36 -4.99
C HIS A 34 7.32 5.91 -3.68
N LEU A 35 7.54 4.60 -3.56
CA LEU A 35 7.89 3.93 -2.31
C LEU A 35 9.19 3.11 -2.46
N HIS A 36 9.49 2.33 -1.42
CA HIS A 36 10.65 1.46 -1.32
C HIS A 36 10.20 0.02 -1.02
N LYS A 37 10.72 -0.97 -1.75
CA LYS A 37 10.34 -2.39 -1.64
C LYS A 37 10.60 -2.92 -0.23
N PHE A 38 11.79 -2.70 0.32
CA PHE A 38 12.21 -3.31 1.59
C PHE A 38 11.27 -2.99 2.77
N PRO A 39 10.94 -1.71 3.07
CA PRO A 39 9.97 -1.38 4.11
C PRO A 39 8.61 -2.07 3.92
N LEU A 40 8.09 -2.10 2.70
CA LEU A 40 6.80 -2.69 2.37
C LEU A 40 6.81 -4.22 2.55
N MET A 41 7.76 -4.90 1.93
CA MET A 41 7.90 -6.37 1.96
C MET A 41 8.10 -6.89 3.40
N SER A 42 8.80 -6.13 4.24
CA SER A 42 9.04 -6.52 5.63
C SER A 42 7.80 -6.47 6.53
N LYS A 43 6.75 -5.76 6.10
CA LYS A 43 5.55 -5.49 6.92
C LYS A 43 4.24 -5.94 6.30
N SER A 44 4.20 -6.21 4.99
CA SER A 44 3.03 -6.68 4.24
C SER A 44 3.36 -7.97 3.50
N ARG A 45 2.69 -9.08 3.87
CA ARG A 45 2.86 -10.35 3.16
C ARG A 45 2.36 -10.26 1.71
N LYS A 46 1.24 -9.58 1.49
CA LYS A 46 0.67 -9.44 0.15
C LYS A 46 1.58 -8.64 -0.79
N LEU A 47 2.11 -7.51 -0.34
CA LEU A 47 3.06 -6.73 -1.14
C LEU A 47 4.35 -7.52 -1.39
N HIS A 48 4.84 -8.27 -0.40
CA HIS A 48 5.96 -9.18 -0.60
C HIS A 48 5.72 -10.17 -1.74
N GLN A 49 4.56 -10.85 -1.74
CA GLN A 49 4.20 -11.80 -2.79
C GLN A 49 4.08 -11.15 -4.16
N LEU A 50 3.40 -10.00 -4.26
CA LEU A 50 3.21 -9.28 -5.53
C LEU A 50 4.55 -8.83 -6.12
N ILE A 51 5.43 -8.25 -5.31
CA ILE A 51 6.75 -7.77 -5.74
C ILE A 51 7.60 -8.95 -6.24
N THR A 52 7.70 -10.02 -5.44
CA THR A 52 8.51 -11.19 -5.82
C THR A 52 7.99 -11.88 -7.08
N GLN A 53 6.66 -11.95 -7.26
CA GLN A 53 6.08 -12.56 -8.46
C GLN A 53 6.37 -11.74 -9.72
N GLN A 54 6.34 -10.41 -9.63
CA GLN A 54 6.70 -9.53 -10.72
C GLN A 54 8.18 -9.71 -11.09
N GLU A 55 9.09 -9.66 -10.11
CA GLU A 55 10.53 -9.85 -10.34
C GLU A 55 10.86 -11.20 -11.00
N ALA A 56 10.16 -12.27 -10.60
CA ALA A 56 10.33 -13.60 -11.21
C ALA A 56 9.84 -13.67 -12.67
N THR A 57 8.78 -12.93 -13.00
CA THR A 57 8.21 -12.87 -14.35
C THR A 57 9.11 -12.10 -15.31
N HIS A 58 9.79 -11.06 -14.84
CA HIS A 58 10.71 -10.26 -15.65
C HIS A 58 12.08 -10.95 -15.85
N SER A 59 12.52 -11.76 -14.87
CA SER A 59 13.76 -12.56 -14.97
C SER A 59 13.71 -13.71 -15.99
N SER A 60 12.53 -14.08 -16.49
CA SER A 60 12.35 -15.19 -17.44
C SER A 60 12.32 -14.75 -18.91
N VAL A 61 12.15 -13.45 -19.19
CA VAL A 61 12.16 -12.90 -20.57
C VAL A 61 13.60 -12.65 -21.06
N ALA A 62 14.58 -12.52 -20.17
CA ALA A 62 15.99 -12.30 -20.51
C ALA A 62 16.77 -13.56 -20.95
N ARG A 63 16.17 -14.77 -20.92
CA ARG A 63 16.87 -16.04 -21.24
C ARG A 63 16.65 -16.59 -22.65
N THR A 64 16.10 -15.81 -23.58
CA THR A 64 15.96 -16.24 -24.98
C THR A 64 16.74 -15.32 -25.92
N GLN A 65 18.04 -15.15 -25.69
CA GLN A 65 18.97 -14.84 -26.77
C GLN A 65 20.18 -15.77 -26.66
N THR A 66 20.23 -16.71 -27.58
CA THR A 66 21.45 -17.40 -27.99
C THR A 66 21.95 -16.68 -29.24
N LYS A 67 23.28 -16.58 -29.36
CA LYS A 67 24.10 -16.17 -30.54
C LYS A 67 24.36 -14.66 -30.65
N ASP A 68 25.57 -14.15 -30.91
CA ASP A 68 26.95 -14.66 -31.09
C ASP A 68 27.88 -13.45 -30.77
N GLU A 69 29.19 -13.68 -30.73
CA GLU A 69 30.29 -12.89 -30.15
C GLU A 69 30.49 -11.41 -30.60
N ASP A 70 31.19 -10.64 -29.73
CA ASP A 70 31.96 -9.40 -29.93
C ASP A 70 31.26 -8.03 -30.06
N ASP A 71 31.08 -7.30 -28.94
CA ASP A 71 31.42 -5.86 -28.76
C ASP A 71 31.24 -5.44 -27.29
N TYR A 72 32.14 -4.63 -26.73
CA TYR A 72 32.06 -4.16 -25.34
C TYR A 72 31.16 -2.92 -25.24
N ASP A 73 29.86 -3.14 -25.00
CA ASP A 73 28.98 -2.12 -24.41
C ASP A 73 28.71 -2.49 -22.95
N GLU A 74 29.06 -1.59 -22.04
CA GLU A 74 28.80 -1.70 -20.62
C GLU A 74 27.27 -1.62 -20.43
N ASP A 75 26.61 -2.78 -20.36
CA ASP A 75 25.16 -2.88 -20.12
C ASP A 75 24.79 -2.01 -18.91
N GLU A 76 24.22 -0.83 -19.18
CA GLU A 76 23.61 0.01 -18.17
C GLU A 76 22.44 -0.80 -17.60
N ILE A 77 22.62 -1.39 -16.41
CA ILE A 77 21.57 -2.13 -15.73
C ILE A 77 20.48 -1.13 -15.39
N VAL A 78 19.50 -0.97 -16.28
CA VAL A 78 18.31 -0.17 -16.02
C VAL A 78 17.52 -0.93 -14.97
N GLU A 79 17.61 -0.52 -13.71
CA GLU A 79 16.77 -1.05 -12.65
C GLU A 79 15.30 -0.80 -13.01
N GLU A 80 14.63 -1.83 -13.52
CA GLU A 80 13.22 -1.73 -13.90
C GLU A 80 12.39 -1.50 -12.62
N GLN A 81 11.71 -0.36 -12.58
CA GLN A 81 10.91 0.06 -11.44
C GLN A 81 9.67 -0.85 -11.30
N CYS A 82 9.50 -1.50 -10.14
CA CYS A 82 8.36 -2.37 -9.87
C CYS A 82 7.06 -1.56 -9.83
N HIS A 83 5.99 -2.04 -10.45
CA HIS A 83 4.70 -1.33 -10.51
C HIS A 83 3.55 -2.23 -10.05
N VAL A 84 2.77 -1.75 -9.07
CA VAL A 84 1.60 -2.44 -8.51
C VAL A 84 0.38 -1.52 -8.59
N THR A 85 -0.78 -2.05 -8.97
CA THR A 85 -2.04 -1.30 -9.02
C THR A 85 -3.12 -1.95 -8.17
N PHE A 86 -3.83 -1.15 -7.37
CA PHE A 86 -5.02 -1.55 -6.63
C PHE A 86 -6.22 -0.71 -7.09
N THR A 87 -7.28 -1.39 -7.52
CA THR A 87 -8.57 -0.76 -7.83
C THR A 87 -9.57 -1.06 -6.71
N GLY A 88 -10.19 -0.01 -6.15
CA GLY A 88 -11.16 -0.17 -5.06
C GLY A 88 -10.50 -0.63 -3.75
N PHE A 89 -9.37 -0.03 -3.39
CA PHE A 89 -8.65 -0.40 -2.18
C PHE A 89 -9.49 -0.14 -0.92
N PRO A 90 -9.54 -1.06 0.07
CA PRO A 90 -10.36 -0.86 1.26
C PRO A 90 -9.95 0.38 2.05
N GLY A 91 -10.88 1.33 2.18
CA GLY A 91 -10.62 2.63 2.82
C GLY A 91 -9.96 3.68 1.91
N GLY A 92 -9.76 3.37 0.63
CA GLY A 92 -9.22 4.28 -0.38
C GLY A 92 -7.72 4.54 -0.24
N SER A 93 -7.23 5.46 -1.06
CA SER A 93 -5.84 5.88 -1.12
C SER A 93 -5.30 6.44 0.20
N GLU A 94 -6.11 7.15 0.99
CA GLU A 94 -5.73 7.64 2.33
C GLU A 94 -5.40 6.51 3.32
N ALA A 95 -6.19 5.42 3.27
CA ALA A 95 -5.93 4.25 4.11
C ALA A 95 -4.65 3.53 3.68
N PHE A 96 -4.40 3.44 2.36
CA PHE A 96 -3.14 2.92 1.85
C PHE A 96 -1.94 3.78 2.27
N GLU A 97 -2.02 5.12 2.15
CA GLU A 97 -0.96 6.03 2.59
C GLU A 97 -0.58 5.78 4.05
N THR A 98 -1.58 5.64 4.91
CA THR A 98 -1.37 5.39 6.34
C THR A 98 -0.79 4.00 6.61
N ALA A 99 -1.22 2.99 5.86
CA ALA A 99 -0.62 1.65 5.91
C ALA A 99 0.83 1.65 5.41
N ALA A 100 1.14 2.41 4.37
CA ALA A 100 2.50 2.59 3.87
C ALA A 100 3.38 3.27 4.92
N LYS A 101 2.94 4.37 5.53
CA LYS A 101 3.64 5.05 6.65
C LYS A 101 3.96 4.08 7.78
N PHE A 102 3.01 3.22 8.15
CA PHE A 102 3.25 2.16 9.13
C PHE A 102 4.37 1.21 8.71
N CYS A 103 4.46 0.83 7.43
CA CYS A 103 5.55 -0.01 6.92
C CYS A 103 6.93 0.65 7.09
N TYR A 104 7.00 1.98 7.07
CA TYR A 104 8.20 2.77 7.39
C TYR A 104 8.46 2.95 8.89
N GLY A 105 7.66 2.32 9.76
CA GLY A 105 7.79 2.47 11.22
C GLY A 105 7.25 3.80 11.76
N VAL A 106 6.52 4.56 10.95
CA VAL A 106 5.83 5.77 11.43
C VAL A 106 4.75 5.35 12.41
N LYS A 107 4.72 5.99 13.59
CA LYS A 107 3.67 5.78 14.58
C LYS A 107 2.35 6.31 14.03
N ILE A 108 1.34 5.44 13.97
CA ILE A 108 0.00 5.80 13.50
C ILE A 108 -0.90 6.09 14.69
N ASP A 109 -1.53 7.27 14.69
CA ASP A 109 -2.56 7.62 15.66
C ASP A 109 -3.93 7.12 15.17
N LEU A 110 -4.48 6.19 15.93
CA LEU A 110 -5.76 5.59 15.64
C LEU A 110 -6.90 6.41 16.26
N SER A 111 -7.94 6.66 15.47
CA SER A 111 -9.13 7.40 15.85
C SER A 111 -10.38 6.64 15.42
N PRO A 112 -11.57 6.96 15.97
CA PRO A 112 -12.82 6.39 15.50
C PRO A 112 -13.10 6.61 14.01
N SER A 113 -12.53 7.67 13.40
CA SER A 113 -12.73 7.98 11.98
C SER A 113 -11.83 7.18 11.04
N ASN A 114 -10.68 6.67 11.49
CA ASN A 114 -9.75 5.94 10.63
C ASN A 114 -9.62 4.44 10.97
N VAL A 115 -9.98 4.01 12.19
CA VAL A 115 -9.68 2.65 12.69
C VAL A 115 -10.33 1.55 11.85
N ALA A 116 -11.54 1.78 11.33
CA ALA A 116 -12.24 0.80 10.50
C ALA A 116 -11.53 0.62 9.15
N SER A 117 -11.25 1.73 8.45
CA SER A 117 -10.55 1.74 7.18
C SER A 117 -9.15 1.11 7.29
N LEU A 118 -8.39 1.45 8.34
CA LEU A 118 -7.06 0.91 8.57
C LEU A 118 -7.06 -0.58 8.91
N ARG A 119 -8.08 -1.06 9.63
CA ARG A 119 -8.24 -2.51 9.85
C ARG A 119 -8.45 -3.22 8.51
N CYS A 120 -9.37 -2.72 7.67
CA CYS A 120 -9.64 -3.32 6.37
C CYS A 120 -8.41 -3.27 5.44
N ALA A 121 -7.70 -2.15 5.41
CA ALA A 121 -6.46 -2.00 4.65
C ALA A 121 -5.36 -2.95 5.15
N GLY A 122 -5.17 -3.05 6.46
CA GLY A 122 -4.18 -3.93 7.08
C GLY A 122 -4.48 -5.41 6.84
N GLU A 123 -5.75 -5.81 6.92
CA GLU A 123 -6.20 -7.16 6.56
C GLU A 123 -5.98 -7.44 5.08
N PHE A 124 -6.36 -6.50 4.20
CA PHE A 124 -6.19 -6.63 2.75
C PHE A 124 -4.72 -6.74 2.34
N LEU A 125 -3.82 -5.98 2.96
CA LEU A 125 -2.38 -6.00 2.72
C LEU A 125 -1.65 -7.11 3.51
N GLU A 126 -2.36 -7.83 4.37
CA GLU A 126 -1.79 -8.83 5.28
C GLU A 126 -0.63 -8.28 6.14
N CYS A 127 -0.85 -7.11 6.75
CA CYS A 127 0.11 -6.46 7.62
C CYS A 127 -0.04 -6.95 9.08
N GLY A 128 0.82 -7.88 9.51
CA GLY A 128 0.66 -8.59 10.79
C GLY A 128 0.70 -7.75 12.07
N LEU A 129 1.21 -6.51 12.04
CA LEU A 129 1.25 -5.65 13.24
C LEU A 129 0.01 -4.75 13.42
N PHE A 130 -0.79 -4.51 12.37
CA PHE A 130 -2.02 -3.72 12.51
C PHE A 130 -3.09 -4.47 13.30
N GLU A 131 -3.06 -5.80 13.26
CA GLU A 131 -4.01 -6.68 13.95
C GLU A 131 -4.05 -6.43 15.46
N LEU A 132 -2.89 -6.24 16.11
CA LEU A 132 -2.83 -6.10 17.58
C LEU A 132 -3.25 -4.70 18.07
N GLN A 133 -2.85 -3.64 17.36
CA GLN A 133 -3.19 -2.26 17.75
C GLN A 133 -4.64 -1.88 17.42
N SER A 134 -5.18 -2.35 16.28
CA SER A 134 -6.57 -2.10 15.90
C SER A 134 -7.56 -2.90 16.74
N TYR A 135 -7.23 -4.15 17.10
CA TYR A 135 -8.10 -5.00 17.93
C TYR A 135 -8.35 -4.40 19.32
N LEU A 136 -7.30 -3.87 19.98
CA LEU A 136 -7.45 -3.22 21.29
C LEU A 136 -8.33 -1.96 21.22
N LEU A 137 -8.21 -1.17 20.16
CA LEU A 137 -9.05 0.02 19.96
C LEU A 137 -10.48 -0.32 19.60
N LEU A 138 -10.72 -1.35 18.77
CA LEU A 138 -12.08 -1.84 18.51
C LEU A 138 -12.72 -2.42 19.77
N GLN A 139 -11.96 -3.10 20.63
CA GLN A 139 -12.45 -3.52 21.95
C GLN A 139 -12.82 -2.32 22.83
N ARG A 140 -12.04 -1.24 22.82
CA ARG A 140 -12.34 0.00 23.57
C ARG A 140 -13.55 0.78 23.01
N VAL A 141 -13.67 0.88 21.70
CA VAL A 141 -14.81 1.53 21.03
C VAL A 141 -16.08 0.72 21.24
N SER A 142 -16.02 -0.61 21.07
CA SER A 142 -17.17 -1.48 21.33
C SER A 142 -17.58 -1.48 22.81
N ALA A 143 -16.61 -1.44 23.74
CA ALA A 143 -16.90 -1.24 25.16
C ALA A 143 -17.58 0.12 25.43
N SER A 144 -17.10 1.20 24.81
CA SER A 144 -17.70 2.53 24.96
C SER A 144 -19.11 2.62 24.35
N LEU A 145 -19.33 2.02 23.18
CA LEU A 145 -20.66 1.96 22.55
C LEU A 145 -21.64 1.15 23.40
N ARG A 146 -21.22 0.01 23.96
CA ARG A 146 -22.05 -0.75 24.91
C ARG A 146 -22.39 0.08 26.15
N SER A 147 -21.43 0.83 26.69
CA SER A 147 -21.67 1.72 27.84
C SER A 147 -22.66 2.85 27.51
N VAL A 148 -22.56 3.48 26.34
CA VAL A 148 -23.51 4.51 25.89
C VAL A 148 -24.90 3.92 25.67
N GLN A 149 -24.99 2.73 25.06
CA GLN A 149 -26.26 2.04 24.86
C GLN A 149 -26.92 1.60 26.18
N TYR A 150 -26.11 1.29 27.21
CA TYR A 150 -26.59 0.99 28.56
C TYR A 150 -27.10 2.23 29.30
N VAL A 151 -26.43 3.38 29.14
CA VAL A 151 -26.87 4.68 29.68
C VAL A 151 -28.18 5.12 29.02
N CYS A 152 -28.31 5.01 27.70
CA CYS A 152 -29.56 5.35 26.99
C CYS A 152 -30.73 4.40 27.28
N ARG A 153 -30.50 3.20 27.83
CA ARG A 153 -31.55 2.27 28.28
C ARG A 153 -31.92 2.42 29.75
N SER A 154 -31.15 3.19 30.51
CA SER A 154 -31.35 3.44 31.94
C SER A 154 -32.01 4.80 32.23
N ILE A 155 -32.47 5.51 31.19
CA ILE A 155 -33.25 6.76 31.23
C ILE A 155 -34.62 6.46 30.60
#